data_AF-A0A920QEK1-F1
#
_entry.id   AF-A0A920QEK1-F1
#
_cell.length_a   1.000
_cell.length_b   1.000
_cell.length_c   1.000
_cell.angle_alpha   90.00
_cell.angle_beta   90.00
_cell.angle_gamma   90.00
#
_symmetry.space_group_name_H-M   'P 1'
#
loop_
_entity.id
_entity.type
_entity.pdbx_description
1 polymer ?
#
loop_
_entity_poly.entity_id
_entity_poly.type
_entity_poly.pdbx_seq_one_letter_code
_entity_poly.pdbx_strand_id
1 'polypeptide(L)'
;MKKRVSFHTLGCRLNQSETESLMRNFKQNGYAVVPETEQSDVCVVNTCTVTEHSDAKNRQLIRRLHRQNPEAIIAVTGCYAQMDPSAVAGIEGVRLVIGNQEKMRITEYLSNLDIYNSPLIVRPKISRKPFVTTTISQDQTSQKNFQKISEMLRSRI
;
A
#
# COMPACT_ATOMS: atom_id res chain seq x y z
N MET A 1 31.00 4.19 3.79
CA MET A 1 30.10 5.36 3.67
C MET A 1 28.66 4.91 3.89
N LYS A 2 27.79 5.75 4.46
CA LYS A 2 26.35 5.44 4.57
C LYS A 2 25.68 5.64 3.22
N LYS A 3 24.84 4.70 2.78
CA LYS A 3 24.02 4.85 1.56
C LYS A 3 23.03 6.00 1.73
N ARG A 4 22.87 6.83 0.70
CA ARG A 4 21.98 7.99 0.68
C ARG A 4 20.59 7.58 0.20
N VAL A 5 19.55 8.05 0.89
CA VAL A 5 18.15 7.80 0.51
C VAL A 5 17.36 9.10 0.45
N SER A 6 16.59 9.27 -0.62
CA SER A 6 15.59 10.35 -0.73
C SER A 6 14.17 9.77 -0.69
N PHE A 7 13.23 10.52 -0.12
CA PHE A 7 11.83 10.12 -0.03
C PHE A 7 10.97 11.10 -0.79
N HIS A 8 10.11 10.59 -1.66
CA HIS A 8 9.20 11.40 -2.48
C HIS A 8 7.77 10.96 -2.22
N THR A 9 6.95 11.87 -1.71
CA THR A 9 5.60 11.53 -1.22
C THR A 9 4.52 12.16 -2.10
N LEU A 10 3.62 11.32 -2.60
CA LEU A 10 2.42 11.73 -3.32
C LEU A 10 1.19 11.22 -2.58
N GLY A 11 0.23 12.10 -2.31
CA GLY A 11 -1.05 11.71 -1.72
C GLY A 11 -1.51 12.61 -0.59
N CYS A 12 -2.07 11.98 0.43
CA CYS A 12 -2.74 12.66 1.53
C CYS A 12 -1.84 12.75 2.79
N ARG A 13 -2.42 13.22 3.90
CA ARG A 13 -1.75 13.34 5.20
C ARG A 13 -1.22 12.00 5.72
N LEU A 14 -1.91 10.91 5.42
CA LEU A 14 -1.46 9.57 5.81
C LEU A 14 -0.12 9.23 5.12
N ASN A 15 0.02 9.51 3.82
CA ASN A 15 1.27 9.26 3.11
C ASN A 15 2.44 10.04 3.73
N GLN A 16 2.21 11.29 4.16
CA GLN A 16 3.24 12.09 4.84
C GLN A 16 3.69 11.46 6.16
N SER A 17 2.74 11.08 7.01
CA SER A 17 3.02 10.40 8.29
C SER A 17 3.75 9.06 8.11
N GLU A 18 3.37 8.30 7.09
CA GLU A 18 4.04 7.05 6.73
C GLU A 18 5.47 7.31 6.25
N THR A 19 5.69 8.33 5.42
CA THR A 19 7.04 8.71 4.96
C THR A 19 7.93 9.11 6.13
N GLU A 20 7.44 9.89 7.10
CA GLU A 20 8.22 10.22 8.30
C GLU A 20 8.65 8.97 9.08
N SER A 21 7.75 7.98 9.16
CA SER A 21 8.02 6.69 9.81
C SER A 21 9.08 5.90 9.04
N LEU A 22 9.00 5.88 7.71
CA LEU A 22 10.02 5.28 6.85
C LEU A 22 11.38 5.97 6.98
N MET A 23 11.42 7.31 7.02
CA MET A 23 12.65 8.07 7.22
C MET A 23 13.34 7.68 8.53
N ARG A 24 12.58 7.55 9.63
CA ARG A 24 13.11 7.08 10.92
C ARG A 24 13.67 5.66 10.81
N ASN A 25 12.92 4.75 10.19
CA ASN A 25 13.35 3.37 9.99
C ASN A 25 14.64 3.28 9.15
N PHE A 26 14.76 4.03 8.06
CA PHE A 26 15.96 4.06 7.24
C PHE A 26 17.18 4.61 8.01
N LYS A 27 17.00 5.67 8.80
CA LYS A 27 18.08 6.20 9.67
C LYS A 27 18.56 5.14 10.67
N GLN A 28 17.64 4.42 11.29
CA GLN A 28 17.96 3.32 12.22
C GLN A 28 18.71 2.17 11.53
N ASN A 29 18.45 1.93 10.25
CA ASN A 29 19.14 0.95 9.42
C ASN A 29 20.41 1.48 8.71
N GLY A 30 20.96 2.61 9.18
CA GLY A 30 22.27 3.10 8.74
C GLY A 30 22.28 3.91 7.43
N TYR A 31 21.12 4.27 6.88
CA TYR A 31 21.03 5.16 5.71
C TYR A 31 21.14 6.63 6.10
N ALA A 32 21.71 7.44 5.20
CA ALA A 32 21.69 8.90 5.27
C ALA A 32 20.48 9.42 4.51
N VAL A 33 19.49 9.97 5.23
CA VAL A 33 18.32 10.59 4.59
C VAL A 33 18.70 11.97 4.08
N VAL A 34 18.58 12.17 2.77
CA VAL A 34 18.94 13.41 2.08
C VAL A 34 17.70 14.10 1.50
N PRO A 35 17.75 15.43 1.28
CA PRO A 35 16.69 16.16 0.60
C PRO A 35 16.37 15.60 -0.79
N GLU A 36 15.12 15.78 -1.24
CA GLU A 36 14.66 15.35 -2.59
C GLU A 36 15.45 15.99 -3.74
N THR A 37 16.11 17.12 -3.50
CA THR A 37 16.92 17.85 -4.48
C THR A 37 18.33 17.31 -4.65
N GLU A 38 18.77 16.42 -3.75
CA GLU A 38 20.10 15.83 -3.78
C GLU A 38 20.09 14.44 -4.44
N GLN A 39 21.24 14.05 -4.99
CA GLN A 39 21.42 12.68 -5.49
C GLN A 39 21.33 11.66 -4.34
N SER A 40 20.72 10.51 -4.61
CA SER A 40 20.59 9.43 -3.63
C SER A 40 20.82 8.07 -4.28
N ASP A 41 21.39 7.12 -3.54
CA ASP A 41 21.55 5.73 -4.00
C ASP A 41 20.22 4.98 -4.06
N VAL A 42 19.25 5.41 -3.24
CA VAL A 42 17.89 4.86 -3.19
C VAL A 42 16.88 6.00 -3.21
N CYS A 43 15.90 5.91 -4.11
CA CYS A 43 14.75 6.80 -4.18
C CYS A 43 13.50 6.03 -3.72
N VAL A 44 12.95 6.37 -2.56
CA VAL A 44 11.69 5.77 -2.07
C VAL A 44 10.52 6.65 -2.47
N VAL A 45 9.61 6.13 -3.29
CA VAL A 45 8.40 6.84 -3.73
C VAL A 45 7.18 6.29 -3.01
N ASN A 46 6.58 7.09 -2.12
CA ASN A 46 5.32 6.73 -1.46
C ASN A 46 4.14 7.29 -2.27
N THR A 47 3.39 6.39 -2.90
CA THR A 47 2.38 6.70 -3.91
C THR A 47 0.97 6.71 -3.36
N CYS A 48 0.09 7.46 -4.02
CA CYS A 48 -1.35 7.44 -3.79
C CYS A 48 -2.06 6.97 -5.06
N THR A 49 -3.20 6.30 -4.92
CA THR A 49 -4.09 5.99 -6.05
C THR A 49 -5.53 6.21 -5.61
N VAL A 50 -6.20 7.08 -6.35
CA VAL A 50 -7.64 7.40 -6.18
C VAL A 50 -8.25 7.83 -7.52
N THR A 51 -7.44 8.43 -8.38
CA THR A 51 -7.82 8.88 -9.73
C THR A 51 -6.70 8.57 -10.73
N GLU A 52 -7.06 8.47 -12.01
CA GLU A 52 -6.07 8.29 -13.09
C GLU A 52 -5.04 9.43 -13.13
N HIS A 53 -5.44 10.66 -12.76
CA HIS A 53 -4.54 11.79 -12.63
C HIS A 53 -3.50 11.60 -11.52
N SER A 54 -3.91 11.04 -10.38
CA SER A 54 -2.96 10.68 -9.31
C SER A 54 -1.95 9.64 -9.79
N ASP A 55 -2.40 8.63 -10.54
CA ASP A 55 -1.53 7.60 -11.09
C ASP A 55 -0.56 8.18 -12.15
N ALA A 56 -1.05 9.08 -13.01
CA ALA A 56 -0.22 9.78 -14.00
C ALA A 56 0.90 10.59 -13.33
N LYS A 57 0.60 11.31 -12.24
CA LYS A 57 1.60 12.05 -11.44
C LYS A 57 2.63 11.11 -10.82
N ASN A 58 2.23 9.96 -10.28
CA ASN A 58 3.17 8.96 -9.76
C ASN A 58 4.14 8.51 -10.87
N ARG A 59 3.61 8.13 -12.05
CA ARG A 59 4.45 7.68 -13.17
C ARG A 59 5.39 8.77 -13.67
N GLN A 60 4.92 10.03 -13.72
CA GLN A 60 5.75 11.16 -14.13
C GLN A 60 6.90 11.41 -13.15
N LEU A 61 6.60 11.36 -11.84
CA LEU A 61 7.61 11.50 -10.78
C LEU A 61 8.66 10.39 -10.88
N ILE A 62 8.25 9.13 -10.95
CA ILE A 62 9.17 7.98 -11.03
C ILE A 62 10.12 8.13 -12.23
N ARG A 63 9.59 8.45 -13.42
CA ARG A 63 10.42 8.67 -14.62
C ARG A 63 11.37 9.85 -14.47
N ARG A 64 10.94 10.93 -13.80
CA ARG A 64 11.81 12.08 -13.51
C ARG A 64 12.97 11.67 -12.60
N LEU A 65 12.68 10.91 -11.54
CA LEU A 65 13.69 10.44 -10.59
C LEU A 65 14.70 9.53 -11.26
N HIS A 66 14.25 8.63 -12.15
CA HIS A 66 15.17 7.78 -12.90
C HIS A 66 16.14 8.59 -13.77
N ARG A 67 15.63 9.61 -14.49
CA ARG A 67 16.50 10.50 -15.30
C ARG A 67 17.49 11.31 -14.46
N GLN A 68 17.08 11.73 -13.26
CA GLN A 68 17.93 12.52 -12.36
C GLN A 68 18.95 11.66 -11.61
N ASN A 69 18.62 10.38 -11.38
CA ASN A 69 19.42 9.43 -10.62
C ASN A 69 19.46 8.09 -11.38
N PRO A 70 20.21 8.01 -12.50
CA PRO A 70 20.20 6.83 -13.37
C PRO A 70 20.69 5.55 -12.67
N GLU A 71 21.63 5.70 -11.74
CA GLU A 71 22.20 4.59 -10.95
C GLU A 71 21.42 4.26 -9.68
N ALA A 72 20.38 5.05 -9.34
CA ALA A 72 19.65 4.85 -8.10
C ALA A 72 18.62 3.75 -8.20
N ILE A 73 18.47 3.00 -7.11
CA ILE A 73 17.40 2.04 -6.96
C ILE A 73 16.12 2.81 -6.65
N ILE A 74 15.12 2.71 -7.54
CA ILE A 74 13.79 3.24 -7.26
C ILE A 74 12.93 2.16 -6.59
N ALA A 75 12.58 2.42 -5.34
CA ALA A 75 11.66 1.61 -4.55
C ALA A 75 10.31 2.34 -4.44
N VAL A 76 9.23 1.70 -4.88
CA VAL A 76 7.89 2.28 -4.89
C VAL A 76 7.01 1.57 -3.88
N THR A 77 6.33 2.33 -3.03
CA THR A 77 5.38 1.86 -2.03
C THR A 77 4.10 2.69 -2.07
N GLY A 78 3.12 2.35 -1.24
CA GLY A 78 1.86 3.09 -1.11
C GLY A 78 0.71 2.47 -1.89
N CYS A 79 -0.38 3.22 -2.01
CA CYS A 79 -1.64 2.69 -2.53
C CYS A 79 -1.54 2.29 -4.01
N TYR A 80 -0.81 3.05 -4.85
CA TYR A 80 -0.66 2.69 -6.27
C TYR A 80 0.14 1.40 -6.45
N ALA A 81 1.26 1.27 -5.74
CA ALA A 81 2.07 0.04 -5.69
C ALA A 81 1.27 -1.18 -5.22
N GLN A 82 0.37 -0.99 -4.25
CA GLN A 82 -0.49 -2.07 -3.75
C GLN A 82 -1.56 -2.49 -4.76
N MET A 83 -2.19 -1.54 -5.46
CA MET A 83 -3.31 -1.80 -6.35
C MET A 83 -2.85 -2.35 -7.71
N ASP A 84 -1.88 -1.71 -8.34
CA ASP A 84 -1.36 -2.08 -9.66
C ASP A 84 0.17 -2.18 -9.66
N PRO A 85 0.74 -3.23 -9.03
CA PRO A 85 2.18 -3.38 -8.95
C PRO A 85 2.82 -3.65 -10.31
N SER A 86 2.08 -4.26 -11.25
CA SER A 86 2.61 -4.60 -12.57
C SER A 86 2.83 -3.35 -13.40
N ALA A 87 1.88 -2.40 -13.37
CA ALA A 87 2.08 -1.11 -14.02
C ALA A 87 3.24 -0.32 -13.41
N VAL A 88 3.41 -0.38 -12.09
CA VAL A 88 4.53 0.30 -11.40
C VAL A 88 5.87 -0.36 -11.73
N ALA A 89 5.94 -1.69 -11.69
CA ALA A 89 7.15 -2.45 -12.03
C ALA A 89 7.55 -2.27 -13.50
N GLY A 90 6.60 -2.03 -14.41
CA GLY A 90 6.87 -1.75 -15.81
C GLY A 90 7.48 -0.36 -16.07
N ILE A 91 7.64 0.49 -15.07
CA ILE A 91 8.27 1.80 -15.22
C ILE A 91 9.79 1.63 -15.14
N GLU A 92 10.49 2.16 -16.13
CA GLU A 92 11.95 2.16 -16.18
C GLU A 92 12.58 2.74 -14.90
N GLY A 93 13.62 2.06 -14.42
CA GLY A 93 14.34 2.40 -13.18
C GLY A 93 13.71 1.84 -11.90
N VAL A 94 12.44 1.39 -11.92
CA VAL A 94 11.83 0.72 -10.77
C VAL A 94 12.46 -0.64 -10.57
N ARG A 95 12.97 -0.90 -9.37
CA ARG A 95 13.58 -2.19 -9.01
C ARG A 95 12.87 -2.90 -7.87
N LEU A 96 12.07 -2.17 -7.10
CA LEU A 96 11.39 -2.70 -5.94
C LEU A 96 9.99 -2.10 -5.84
N VAL A 97 8.96 -2.96 -5.77
CA VAL A 97 7.56 -2.57 -5.57
C VAL A 97 7.04 -3.24 -4.31
N ILE A 98 6.68 -2.44 -3.32
CA ILE A 98 6.32 -2.91 -1.98
C ILE A 98 4.89 -2.51 -1.64
N GLY A 99 4.11 -3.50 -1.19
CA GLY A 99 2.77 -3.30 -0.69
C GLY A 99 2.74 -2.64 0.70
N ASN A 100 1.57 -2.16 1.10
CA ASN A 100 1.42 -1.34 2.31
C ASN A 100 1.81 -2.05 3.61
N GLN A 101 1.63 -3.38 3.69
CA GLN A 101 1.98 -4.16 4.89
C GLN A 101 3.49 -4.38 5.04
N GLU A 102 4.24 -4.32 3.93
CA GLU A 102 5.66 -4.68 3.88
C GLU A 102 6.58 -3.43 3.87
N LYS A 103 6.02 -2.22 3.84
CA LYS A 103 6.79 -0.98 3.68
C LYS A 103 7.81 -0.69 4.77
N MET A 104 7.59 -1.18 6.00
CA MET A 104 8.56 -1.02 7.09
C MET A 104 9.79 -1.93 6.95
N ARG A 105 9.75 -2.86 6.00
CA ARG A 105 10.82 -3.84 5.71
C ARG A 105 11.55 -3.54 4.41
N ILE A 106 11.34 -2.36 3.80
CA ILE A 106 12.01 -1.97 2.54
C ILE A 106 13.53 -2.15 2.64
N THR A 107 14.14 -1.80 3.77
CA THR A 107 15.59 -1.92 3.98
C THR A 107 16.09 -3.37 3.92
N GLU A 108 15.29 -4.34 4.39
CA GLU A 108 15.59 -5.77 4.30
C GLU A 108 15.58 -6.24 2.84
N TYR A 109 14.58 -5.81 2.07
CA TYR A 109 14.47 -6.14 0.65
C TYR A 109 15.58 -5.49 -0.18
N LEU A 110 15.95 -4.25 0.12
CA LEU A 110 17.06 -3.55 -0.54
C LEU A 110 18.41 -4.24 -0.32
N SER A 111 18.60 -4.86 0.84
CA SER A 111 19.87 -5.53 1.19
C SER A 111 20.07 -6.82 0.39
N ASN A 112 18.99 -7.46 -0.05
CA ASN A 112 19.00 -8.71 -0.79
C ASN A 112 18.60 -8.53 -2.27
N LEU A 113 18.54 -7.29 -2.74
CA LEU A 113 18.02 -6.99 -4.07
C LEU A 113 19.05 -7.34 -5.15
N ASP A 114 18.66 -8.19 -6.08
CA ASP A 114 19.43 -8.44 -7.29
C ASP A 114 19.13 -7.36 -8.34
N ILE A 115 20.10 -6.46 -8.54
CA ILE A 115 20.00 -5.34 -9.47
C ILE A 115 20.17 -5.74 -10.93
N TYR A 116 20.42 -7.01 -11.28
CA TYR A 116 20.50 -7.44 -12.68
C TYR A 116 19.20 -8.06 -13.18
N ASN A 117 18.29 -8.38 -12.27
CA ASN A 117 17.05 -9.07 -12.57
C ASN A 117 15.83 -8.14 -12.66
N SER A 118 14.69 -8.71 -13.06
CA SER A 118 13.40 -8.01 -13.11
C SER A 118 13.01 -7.42 -11.75
N PRO A 119 12.18 -6.37 -11.71
CA PRO A 119 11.81 -5.71 -10.47
C PRO A 119 11.17 -6.66 -9.47
N LEU A 120 11.59 -6.59 -8.20
CA LEU A 120 11.02 -7.39 -7.12
C LEU A 120 9.68 -6.81 -6.68
N ILE A 121 8.61 -7.60 -6.75
CA ILE A 121 7.27 -7.21 -6.29
C ILE A 121 6.94 -7.99 -5.01
N VAL A 122 6.76 -7.27 -3.90
CA VAL A 122 6.33 -7.85 -2.63
C VAL A 122 5.04 -7.19 -2.17
N ARG A 123 3.92 -7.90 -2.33
CA ARG A 123 2.63 -7.46 -1.78
C ARG A 123 1.79 -8.63 -1.30
N PRO A 124 1.10 -8.49 -0.15
CA PRO A 124 0.02 -9.40 0.19
C PRO A 124 -1.15 -9.21 -0.78
N LYS A 125 -1.80 -10.32 -1.17
CA LYS A 125 -3.02 -10.27 -1.98
C LYS A 125 -4.18 -9.75 -1.12
N ILE A 126 -4.93 -8.78 -1.64
CA ILE A 126 -6.14 -8.29 -0.98
C ILE A 126 -7.22 -9.37 -1.10
N SER A 127 -7.66 -9.92 0.03
CA SER A 127 -8.73 -10.92 0.07
C SER A 127 -10.09 -10.22 0.04
N ARG A 128 -10.97 -10.62 -0.88
CA ARG A 128 -12.37 -10.13 -0.96
C ARG A 128 -13.31 -11.06 -0.21
N LYS A 129 -13.09 -11.25 1.10
CA LYS A 129 -14.09 -11.96 1.92
C LYS A 129 -15.34 -11.07 2.04
N PRO A 130 -16.54 -11.61 1.79
CA PRO A 130 -17.77 -10.86 2.03
C PRO A 130 -17.77 -10.36 3.48
N PHE A 131 -18.13 -9.10 3.67
CA PHE A 131 -18.40 -8.61 5.02
C PHE A 131 -19.68 -9.28 5.51
N VAL A 132 -19.56 -10.13 6.53
CA VAL A 132 -20.70 -10.82 7.14
C VAL A 132 -20.94 -10.18 8.50
N THR A 133 -22.07 -9.51 8.65
CA THR A 133 -22.58 -9.10 9.96
C THR A 133 -23.42 -10.22 10.52
N THR A 134 -23.03 -10.74 11.68
CA THR A 134 -23.92 -11.58 12.48
C THR A 134 -25.03 -10.70 13.04
N THR A 135 -26.22 -10.75 12.43
CA THR A 135 -27.42 -10.17 13.03
C THR A 135 -27.76 -10.96 14.28
N ILE A 136 -27.61 -10.34 15.45
CA ILE A 136 -28.20 -10.87 16.69
C ILE A 136 -29.68 -10.52 16.64
N SER A 137 -30.51 -11.40 16.07
CA SER A 137 -31.96 -11.33 16.24
C SER A 137 -32.32 -11.79 17.65
N GLN A 138 -32.20 -10.88 18.63
CA GLN A 138 -32.95 -10.99 19.87
C GLN A 138 -34.40 -10.58 19.59
N ASP A 139 -35.27 -11.55 19.30
CA ASP A 139 -36.61 -11.59 19.91
C ASP A 139 -37.30 -12.95 19.64
N GLN A 140 -37.17 -13.90 20.57
CA GLN A 140 -37.93 -15.17 20.53
C GLN A 140 -39.42 -14.98 20.89
N THR A 141 -39.83 -13.77 21.30
CA THR A 141 -41.15 -13.52 21.87
C THR A 141 -42.21 -13.29 20.77
N SER A 142 -41.82 -12.70 19.64
CA SER A 142 -42.73 -12.40 18.53
C SER A 142 -43.20 -13.64 17.75
N GLN A 143 -42.39 -14.71 17.70
CA GLN A 143 -42.71 -15.93 16.94
C GLN A 143 -43.77 -16.81 17.63
N LYS A 144 -43.85 -16.81 18.96
CA LYS A 144 -44.88 -17.55 19.71
C LYS A 144 -46.27 -16.92 19.59
N ASN A 145 -46.36 -15.59 19.47
CA ASN A 145 -47.64 -14.90 19.36
C ASN A 145 -48.32 -15.13 18.00
N PHE A 146 -47.57 -15.18 16.90
CA PHE A 146 -48.12 -15.49 15.58
C PHE A 146 -48.64 -16.93 15.47
N GLN A 147 -47.93 -17.90 16.06
CA GLN A 147 -48.36 -19.30 16.07
C GLN A 147 -49.69 -19.46 16.83
N LYS A 148 -49.80 -18.83 18.00
CA LYS A 148 -50.99 -18.91 18.87
C LYS A 148 -52.24 -18.26 18.27
N ILE A 149 -52.07 -17.13 17.57
CA ILE A 149 -53.17 -16.47 16.84
C ILE A 149 -53.64 -17.33 15.66
N SER A 150 -52.72 -18.00 14.96
CA SER A 150 -53.07 -18.89 13.84
C SER A 150 -53.82 -20.15 14.27
N GLU A 151 -53.53 -20.69 15.46
CA GLU A 151 -54.24 -21.84 16.04
C GLU A 151 -55.63 -21.45 16.56
N MET A 152 -55.78 -20.27 17.19
CA MET A 152 -57.10 -19.79 17.65
C MET A 152 -58.09 -19.59 16.50
N LEU A 153 -57.63 -19.10 15.34
CA LEU A 153 -58.48 -18.89 14.16
C LEU A 153 -58.94 -20.20 13.50
N ARG A 154 -58.19 -21.30 13.64
CA ARG A 154 -58.56 -22.62 13.11
C ARG A 154 -59.53 -23.40 13.99
N SER A 155 -59.68 -23.02 15.26
CA SER A 155 -60.58 -23.68 16.22
C SER A 155 -62.02 -23.12 16.25
N ARG A 156 -62.32 -22.11 15.43
CA ARG A 156 -63.63 -21.43 15.35
C ARG A 156 -64.39 -21.67 14.04
N ILE A 157 -63.99 -22.66 13.25
CA ILE A 157 -64.71 -23.22 12.10
C ILE A 157 -65.00 -24.68 12.43
#